data_AF-A0A1S1GY31-F1
#
_entry.id   AF-A0A1S1GY31-F1
#
_cell.length_a   1.000
_cell.length_b   1.000
_cell.length_c   1.000
_cell.angle_alpha   90.00
_cell.angle_beta   90.00
_cell.angle_gamma   90.00
#
_symmetry.space_group_name_H-M   'P 1'
#
loop_
_entity.id
_entity.type
_entity.pdbx_description
1 polymer ?
#
loop_
_entity_poly.entity_id
_entity_poly.type
_entity_poly.pdbx_seq_one_letter_code
_entity_poly.pdbx_strand_id
1 'polypeptide(L)'
;MNHKNTKLTLVSKIMHILSFLSIIGILAMMTLNFFIKGHLHGDFEIGFNIKSKQVYIFSTLISIILISTILSNILSKLDSKRHKQHY
;
A
#
# COMPACT_ATOMS: atom_id res chain seq x y z
N MET A 1 28.53 3.30 13.06
CA MET A 1 27.27 2.68 12.57
C MET A 1 27.20 2.86 11.06
N ASN A 2 27.15 1.77 10.29
CA ASN A 2 27.51 1.72 8.86
C ASN A 2 26.47 2.43 7.95
N HIS A 3 26.90 3.39 7.13
CA HIS A 3 26.06 4.23 6.25
C HIS A 3 25.17 3.42 5.28
N LYS A 4 25.58 2.19 4.93
CA LYS A 4 24.79 1.25 4.11
C LYS A 4 23.52 0.71 4.80
N ASN A 5 23.54 0.55 6.12
CA ASN A 5 22.37 0.05 6.86
C ASN A 5 21.29 1.14 6.96
N THR A 6 21.69 2.40 7.16
CA THR A 6 20.77 3.55 7.17
C THR A 6 19.98 3.69 5.86
N LYS A 7 20.61 3.43 4.71
CA LYS A 7 19.93 3.49 3.40
C LYS A 7 18.90 2.37 3.24
N LEU A 8 19.22 1.13 3.66
CA LEU A 8 18.28 0.01 3.62
C LEU A 8 17.06 0.26 4.53
N THR A 9 17.29 0.74 5.75
CA THR A 9 16.22 1.07 6.70
C THR A 9 15.31 2.19 6.17
N LEU A 10 15.88 3.19 5.49
CA LEU A 10 15.11 4.28 4.89
C LEU A 10 14.22 3.78 3.74
N VAL A 11 14.74 2.91 2.87
CA VAL A 11 13.95 2.32 1.76
C VAL A 11 12.79 1.48 2.31
N SER A 12 13.02 0.66 3.34
CA SER A 12 11.93 -0.11 3.98
C SER A 12 10.83 0.81 4.53
N LYS A 13 11.21 1.89 5.23
CA LYS A 13 10.24 2.89 5.72
C LYS A 13 9.43 3.51 4.60
N ILE A 14 10.05 3.86 3.47
CA ILE A 14 9.34 4.41 2.30
C ILE A 14 8.33 3.40 1.75
N MET A 15 8.68 2.11 1.63
CA MET A 15 7.75 1.08 1.16
C MET A 15 6.55 0.90 2.11
N HIS A 16 6.78 0.98 3.42
CA HIS A 16 5.69 0.96 4.40
C HIS A 16 4.76 2.17 4.27
N ILE A 17 5.32 3.38 4.10
CA ILE A 17 4.53 4.60 3.88
C ILE A 17 3.72 4.49 2.58
N LEU A 18 4.33 3.98 1.50
CA LEU A 18 3.66 3.81 0.21
C LEU A 18 2.49 2.82 0.28
N SER A 19 2.68 1.71 0.99
CA SER A 19 1.61 0.74 1.27
C SER A 19 0.48 1.37 2.07
N PHE A 20 0.81 2.14 3.12
CA PHE A 20 -0.17 2.85 3.94
C PHE A 20 -0.97 3.89 3.14
N LEU A 21 -0.29 4.68 2.28
CA LEU A 21 -0.94 5.65 1.39
C LEU A 21 -1.91 4.96 0.42
N SER A 22 -1.55 3.77 -0.06
CA SER A 22 -2.40 2.99 -0.97
C SER A 22 -3.68 2.49 -0.29
N ILE A 23 -3.59 2.08 0.98
CA ILE A 23 -4.75 1.69 1.80
C ILE A 23 -5.67 2.90 2.01
N ILE A 24 -5.11 4.07 2.34
CA ILE A 24 -5.88 5.32 2.46
C ILE A 24 -6.58 5.65 1.13
N GLY A 25 -5.88 5.51 0.00
CA GLY A 25 -6.45 5.75 -1.33
C GLY A 25 -7.65 4.83 -1.64
N ILE A 26 -7.55 3.55 -1.28
CA ILE A 26 -8.64 2.58 -1.40
C ILE A 26 -9.85 3.01 -0.55
N LEU A 27 -9.62 3.33 0.72
CA LEU A 27 -10.67 3.80 1.65
C LEU A 27 -11.33 5.08 1.15
N ALA A 28 -10.54 6.06 0.73
CA ALA A 28 -11.04 7.33 0.21
C ALA A 28 -11.91 7.13 -1.04
N MET A 29 -11.48 6.29 -1.99
CA MET A 29 -12.30 5.96 -3.16
C MET A 29 -13.59 5.23 -2.80
N MET A 30 -13.55 4.32 -1.83
CA MET A 30 -14.74 3.61 -1.36
C MET A 30 -15.74 4.59 -0.73
N THR A 31 -15.27 5.47 0.15
CA THR A 31 -16.08 6.51 0.79
C THR A 31 -16.64 7.51 -0.20
N LEU A 32 -15.84 7.97 -1.18
CA LEU A 32 -16.31 8.87 -2.24
C LEU A 32 -17.36 8.20 -3.14
N ASN A 33 -17.15 6.93 -3.52
CA ASN A 33 -18.10 6.20 -4.34
C ASN A 33 -19.42 5.98 -3.61
N PHE A 34 -19.35 5.68 -2.30
CA PHE A 34 -20.52 5.59 -1.43
C PHE A 34 -21.24 6.95 -1.29
N PHE A 35 -20.51 8.03 -1.04
CA PHE A 35 -21.08 9.37 -0.92
C PHE A 35 -21.76 9.83 -2.21
N ILE A 36 -21.09 9.68 -3.37
CA ILE A 36 -21.65 10.06 -4.67
C ILE A 36 -22.89 9.23 -4.99
N LYS A 37 -22.87 7.90 -4.78
CA LYS A 37 -24.02 7.04 -5.09
C LYS A 37 -25.17 7.25 -4.11
N GLY A 38 -24.89 7.30 -2.82
CA GLY A 38 -25.90 7.57 -1.78
C GLY A 38 -26.53 8.96 -1.93
N HIS A 39 -25.75 9.97 -2.33
CA HIS A 39 -26.28 11.33 -2.54
C HIS A 39 -27.04 11.49 -3.85
N LEU A 40 -26.59 10.90 -4.96
CA LEU A 40 -27.25 11.08 -6.27
C LEU A 40 -28.41 10.12 -6.54
N HIS A 41 -28.36 8.88 -6.05
CA HIS A 41 -29.32 7.84 -6.44
C HIS A 41 -30.21 7.36 -5.29
N GLY A 42 -29.96 7.79 -4.04
CA GLY A 42 -30.72 7.32 -2.87
C GLY A 42 -30.47 5.84 -2.49
N ASP A 43 -29.72 5.12 -3.33
CA ASP A 43 -29.34 3.73 -3.12
C ASP A 43 -28.12 3.63 -2.20
N PHE A 44 -28.38 3.27 -0.94
CA PHE A 44 -27.37 2.89 0.05
C PHE A 44 -26.91 1.44 -0.15
N GLU A 45 -26.34 1.14 -1.31
CA GLU A 45 -25.61 -0.12 -1.49
C GLU A 45 -24.22 0.01 -0.85
N ILE A 46 -24.05 -0.59 0.33
CA ILE A 46 -22.72 -0.84 0.90
C ILE A 46 -22.09 -1.99 0.11
N GLY A 47 -21.51 -1.67 -1.05
CA GLY A 47 -20.93 -2.64 -1.96
C GLY A 47 -19.86 -2.04 -2.87
N PHE A 48 -18.96 -2.89 -3.36
CA PHE A 48 -17.94 -2.54 -4.35
C PHE A 48 -18.57 -2.41 -5.74
N ASN A 49 -19.51 -1.48 -5.92
CA ASN A 49 -20.01 -1.15 -7.25
C ASN A 49 -18.99 -0.20 -7.91
N ILE A 50 -17.89 -0.80 -8.35
CA ILE A 50 -16.73 -0.15 -8.97
C ILE A 50 -17.03 0.01 -10.46
N LYS A 51 -17.05 1.25 -10.97
CA LYS A 51 -17.16 1.47 -12.42
C LYS A 51 -15.92 0.92 -13.11
N SER A 52 -16.04 0.40 -14.34
CA SER A 52 -14.94 -0.24 -15.10
C SER A 52 -13.60 0.51 -15.04
N LYS A 53 -13.60 1.85 -15.10
CA LYS A 53 -12.37 2.67 -15.00
C LYS A 53 -11.72 2.66 -13.61
N GLN A 54 -12.50 2.58 -12.53
CA GLN A 54 -12.00 2.54 -11.15
C GLN A 54 -11.36 1.18 -10.81
N VAL A 55 -11.72 0.10 -11.52
CA VAL A 55 -11.12 -1.23 -11.35
C VAL A 55 -9.61 -1.18 -11.57
N TYR A 56 -9.16 -0.48 -12.62
CA TYR A 56 -7.73 -0.34 -12.94
C TYR A 56 -6.96 0.41 -11.84
N ILE A 57 -7.57 1.42 -11.21
CA ILE A 57 -6.94 2.20 -10.14
C ILE A 57 -6.84 1.34 -8.88
N PHE A 58 -7.93 0.64 -8.51
CA PHE A 58 -7.95 -0.30 -7.39
C PHE A 58 -6.93 -1.43 -7.56
N SER A 59 -6.89 -2.08 -8.73
CA SER A 59 -5.94 -3.16 -9.00
C SER A 59 -4.49 -2.68 -8.94
N THR A 60 -4.23 -1.45 -9.39
CA THR A 60 -2.90 -0.83 -9.29
C THR A 60 -2.50 -0.59 -7.84
N LEU A 61 -3.40 -0.04 -7.01
CA LEU A 61 -3.13 0.18 -5.59
C LEU A 61 -2.89 -1.12 -4.82
N ILE A 62 -3.66 -2.17 -5.11
CA ILE A 62 -3.46 -3.51 -4.54
C ILE A 62 -2.10 -4.07 -4.96
N SER A 63 -1.72 -3.92 -6.23
CA SER A 63 -0.42 -4.38 -6.73
C SER A 63 0.74 -3.64 -6.04
N ILE A 64 0.60 -2.33 -5.81
CA ILE A 64 1.59 -1.53 -5.06
C ILE A 64 1.74 -2.04 -3.62
N ILE A 65 0.63 -2.34 -2.93
CA ILE A 65 0.65 -2.91 -1.57
C ILE A 65 1.39 -4.25 -1.55
N LEU A 66 1.12 -5.15 -2.51
CA LEU A 66 1.75 -6.46 -2.59
C LEU A 66 3.25 -6.34 -2.82
N ILE A 67 3.66 -5.55 -3.81
CA ILE A 67 5.09 -5.32 -4.12
C ILE A 67 5.79 -4.68 -2.93
N SER A 68 5.15 -3.73 -2.26
CA SER A 68 5.72 -3.06 -1.08
C SER A 68 5.94 -4.02 0.08
N THR A 69 4.97 -4.89 0.34
CA THR A 69 5.06 -5.91 1.39
C THR A 69 6.17 -6.93 1.10
N ILE A 70 6.23 -7.43 -0.14
CA ILE A 70 7.27 -8.39 -0.56
C ILE A 70 8.66 -7.75 -0.45
N LEU A 71 8.82 -6.52 -0.96
CA LEU A 71 10.11 -5.84 -0.95
C LEU A 71 10.56 -5.49 0.46
N SER A 72 9.69 -4.99 1.33
CA SER A 72 10.00 -4.75 2.75
C SER A 72 10.47 -6.03 3.46
N ASN A 73 9.82 -7.17 3.21
CA ASN A 73 10.20 -8.45 3.81
C ASN A 73 11.58 -8.94 3.31
N ILE A 74 11.84 -8.82 2.01
CA ILE A 74 13.16 -9.14 1.43
C ILE A 74 14.24 -8.25 2.05
N LEU A 75 13.98 -6.94 2.16
CA LEU A 75 14.91 -5.98 2.73
C LEU A 75 15.22 -6.28 4.21
N SER A 76 14.20 -6.62 5.00
CA SER A 76 14.35 -7.00 6.40
C SER A 76 15.19 -8.27 6.57
N LYS A 77 14.98 -9.29 5.72
CA LYS A 77 15.80 -10.52 5.72
C LYS A 77 17.25 -10.26 5.32
N LEU A 78 17.49 -9.38 4.35
CA LEU A 78 18.85 -9.00 3.93
C LEU A 78 19.61 -8.27 5.03
N ASP A 79 18.95 -7.37 5.76
CA ASP A 79 19.55 -6.64 6.88
C ASP A 79 19.88 -7.60 8.04
N SER A 80 18.94 -8.52 8.38
CA SER A 80 19.15 -9.54 9.41
C SER A 80 20.31 -10.49 9.10
N LYS A 81 20.46 -10.94 7.84
CA LYS A 81 21.60 -11.79 7.42
C LYS A 81 22.94 -11.06 7.53
N ARG A 82 23.00 -9.76 7.21
CA ARG A 82 24.22 -8.96 7.36
C ARG A 82 24.62 -8.76 8.82
N HIS A 83 23.64 -8.57 9.71
CA HIS A 83 23.92 -8.36 11.12
C HIS A 83 24.51 -9.60 11.80
N LYS A 84 24.19 -10.81 11.29
CA LYS A 84 24.79 -12.09 11.72
C LYS A 84 26.19 -12.37 11.17
N GLN A 85 26.64 -11.69 10.12
CA GLN A 85 27.99 -11.89 9.54
C GLN A 85 29.07 -10.99 10.15
N HIS A 86 28.69 -10.03 10.99
CA HIS A 86 29.60 -9.08 11.63
C HIS A 86 29.78 -9.31 13.14
N TYR A 87 29.32 -10.47 13.64
CA TYR A 87 29.58 -10.99 14.99
C TYR A 87 30.29 -12.33 14.90
#